data_AF-K7P5M1-F1
#
_entry.id   AF-K7P5M1-F1
#
_cell.length_a   1.000
_cell.length_b   1.000
_cell.length_c   1.000
_cell.angle_alpha   90.00
_cell.angle_beta   90.00
_cell.angle_gamma   90.00
#
_symmetry.space_group_name_H-M   'P 1'
#
loop_
_entity.id
_entity.type
_entity.pdbx_description
1 polymer ?
#
loop_
_entity_poly.entity_id
_entity_poly.type
_entity_poly.pdbx_seq_one_letter_code
_entity_poly.pdbx_strand_id
1 'polypeptide(L)'
;FDIDANGIVHVSAKDKGTGREQQIVIQSSGGLSKDDIENMVKNAEKYAEEDRRKKERVEAVNNAEGIIHDTESKMEEFKDQLPADECNK
;
A
#
# COMPACT_ATOMS: atom_id res chain seq x y z
N PHE A 1 29.49 -14.45 -16.66
CA PHE A 1 28.31 -13.57 -16.52
C PHE A 1 27.25 -14.41 -15.88
N ASP A 2 26.95 -14.14 -14.62
CA ASP A 2 25.91 -14.83 -13.87
C ASP A 2 24.83 -13.81 -13.53
N ILE A 3 23.59 -14.10 -13.93
CA ILE A 3 22.44 -13.23 -13.68
C ILE A 3 21.63 -13.88 -12.57
N ASP A 4 21.48 -13.21 -11.44
CA ASP A 4 20.64 -13.69 -10.35
C ASP A 4 19.14 -13.43 -10.63
N ALA A 5 18.26 -14.06 -9.85
CA ALA A 5 16.81 -13.87 -9.98
C ALA A 5 16.34 -12.43 -9.66
N ASN A 6 17.22 -11.59 -9.08
CA ASN A 6 16.97 -10.18 -8.77
C ASN A 6 17.46 -9.24 -9.89
N GLY A 7 18.02 -9.77 -10.99
CA GLY A 7 18.54 -8.99 -12.11
C GLY A 7 19.92 -8.37 -11.87
N ILE A 8 20.65 -8.81 -10.84
CA ILE A 8 22.04 -8.42 -10.60
C ILE A 8 22.95 -9.25 -11.50
N VAL A 9 23.75 -8.57 -12.31
CA VAL A 9 24.69 -9.22 -13.23
C VAL A 9 26.07 -9.27 -12.57
N HIS A 10 26.52 -10.47 -12.24
CA HIS A 10 27.87 -10.74 -11.80
C HIS A 10 28.76 -11.00 -13.01
N VAL A 11 29.69 -10.08 -13.27
CA VAL A 11 30.68 -10.23 -14.33
C VAL A 11 32.00 -10.63 -13.69
N SER A 12 32.39 -11.88 -13.86
CA SER A 12 33.74 -12.36 -13.54
C SER A 12 34.58 -12.36 -14.81
N ALA A 13 35.72 -11.67 -14.77
CA ALA A 13 36.72 -11.69 -15.83
C ALA A 13 38.01 -12.31 -15.29
N LYS A 14 38.46 -13.40 -15.93
CA LYS A 14 39.70 -14.10 -15.59
C LYS A 14 40.73 -13.92 -16.68
N ASP A 15 41.89 -13.38 -16.33
CA ASP A 15 43.06 -13.35 -17.20
C ASP A 15 43.68 -14.75 -17.26
N LYS A 16 43.71 -15.34 -18.46
CA LYS A 16 44.24 -16.70 -18.69
C LYS A 16 45.77 -16.80 -18.60
N GLY A 17 46.50 -15.69 -18.67
CA GLY A 17 47.96 -15.66 -18.59
C GLY A 17 48.47 -15.52 -17.15
N THR A 18 47.81 -14.68 -16.35
CA THR A 18 48.23 -14.38 -14.96
C THR A 18 47.39 -15.08 -13.89
N GLY A 19 46.26 -15.69 -14.27
CA GLY A 19 45.32 -16.32 -13.34
C GLY A 19 44.56 -15.35 -12.45
N ARG A 20 44.77 -14.04 -12.61
CA ARG A 20 44.09 -12.99 -11.84
C ARG A 20 42.63 -12.90 -12.27
N GLU A 21 41.76 -12.86 -11.28
CA GLU A 21 40.32 -12.71 -11.44
C GLU A 21 39.92 -11.31 -10.94
N GLN A 22 39.17 -10.58 -11.75
CA GLN A 22 38.49 -9.36 -11.33
C GLN A 22 36.99 -9.59 -11.44
N GLN A 23 36.27 -9.29 -10.36
CA GLN A 23 34.83 -9.40 -10.31
C GLN A 23 34.23 -8.00 -10.29
N ILE A 24 33.35 -7.72 -11.26
CA ILE A 24 32.59 -6.48 -11.36
C ILE A 24 31.12 -6.87 -11.17
N VAL A 25 30.47 -6.26 -10.17
CA VAL A 25 29.04 -6.43 -9.93
C VAL A 25 28.32 -5.28 -10.61
N ILE A 26 27.57 -5.57 -11.67
CA ILE A 26 26.75 -4.58 -12.35
C ILE A 26 25.35 -4.68 -11.74
N GLN A 27 25.05 -3.78 -10.82
CA GLN A 27 23.70 -3.60 -10.29
C GLN A 27 22.90 -2.73 -11.26
N SER A 28 21.70 -3.17 -11.61
CA SER A 28 20.76 -2.34 -12.36
C SER A 28 20.39 -1.14 -11.48
N SER A 29 20.97 0.03 -11.78
CA SER A 29 20.91 1.24 -10.95
C SER A 29 19.53 1.93 -10.92
N GLY A 30 18.46 1.19 -11.25
CA GLY A 30 17.08 1.69 -11.28
C GLY A 30 16.24 1.29 -10.06
N GLY A 31 16.80 0.57 -9.09
CA GLY A 31 16.12 0.17 -7.85
C GLY A 31 16.39 1.12 -6.68
N LEU A 32 15.51 1.08 -5.68
CA LEU A 32 15.74 1.71 -4.38
C LEU A 32 17.05 1.17 -3.77
N SER A 33 17.85 2.05 -3.16
CA SER A 33 19.04 1.61 -2.44
C SER A 33 18.63 0.78 -1.21
N LYS A 34 19.54 -0.01 -0.66
CA LYS A 34 19.27 -0.76 0.59
C LYS A 34 18.83 0.16 1.72
N ASP A 35 19.44 1.34 1.81
CA ASP A 35 19.09 2.36 2.80
C ASP A 35 17.68 2.92 2.57
N ASP A 36 17.27 3.11 1.31
CA ASP A 36 15.92 3.54 0.98
C ASP A 36 14.88 2.47 1.35
N ILE A 37 15.19 1.20 1.10
CA ILE A 37 14.33 0.07 1.46
C ILE A 37 14.15 -0.01 2.97
N GLU A 38 15.23 0.08 3.75
CA GLU A 38 15.16 0.05 5.22
C GLU A 38 14.38 1.24 5.78
N ASN A 39 14.60 2.45 5.23
CA ASN A 39 13.85 3.63 5.61
C ASN A 39 12.35 3.49 5.28
N MET A 40 12.00 2.90 4.13
CA MET A 40 10.61 2.65 3.77
C MET A 40 9.94 1.65 4.71
N VAL A 41 10.61 0.56 5.08
CA VAL A 41 10.08 -0.42 6.03
C VAL A 41 9.84 0.23 7.40
N LYS A 42 10.81 0.99 7.90
CA LYS A 42 10.71 1.67 9.20
C LYS A 42 9.59 2.72 9.21
N ASN A 43 9.43 3.46 8.12
CA ASN A 43 8.33 4.41 7.99
C ASN A 43 6.98 3.69 7.92
N ALA A 44 6.88 2.59 7.16
CA ALA A 44 5.66 1.80 7.10
C ALA A 44 5.23 1.29 8.49
N GLU A 45 6.15 0.76 9.28
CA GLU A 45 5.87 0.33 10.66
C GLU A 45 5.44 1.49 11.56
N LYS A 46 6.10 2.64 11.44
CA LYS A 46 5.80 3.84 12.25
C LYS A 46 4.42 4.40 11.95
N TYR A 47 4.02 4.44 10.68
CA TYR A 47 2.74 5.01 10.26
C TYR A 47 1.61 3.97 10.20
N ALA A 48 1.89 2.67 10.31
CA ALA A 48 0.89 1.61 10.26
C ALA A 48 -0.28 1.82 11.23
N GLU A 49 0.02 2.22 12.48
CA GLU A 49 -1.02 2.46 13.50
C GLU A 49 -1.82 3.74 13.21
N GLU A 50 -1.17 4.80 12.71
CA GLU A 50 -1.85 6.06 12.37
C GLU A 50 -2.76 5.88 11.14
N ASP A 51 -2.26 5.17 10.13
CA ASP A 51 -3.01 4.85 8.91
C ASP A 51 -4.17 3.90 9.20
N ARG A 52 -3.98 2.94 10.10
CA ARG A 52 -5.06 2.08 10.59
C ARG A 52 -6.17 2.89 11.25
N ARG A 53 -5.83 3.80 12.17
CA ARG A 53 -6.83 4.67 12.82
C ARG A 53 -7.56 5.58 11.84
N LYS A 54 -6.84 6.15 10.87
CA LYS A 54 -7.47 6.95 9.80
C LYS A 54 -8.43 6.11 8.97
N LYS A 55 -8.01 4.90 8.60
CA LYS A 55 -8.85 3.97 7.84
C LYS A 55 -10.11 3.58 8.61
N GLU A 56 -9.98 3.19 9.87
CA GLU A 56 -11.13 2.84 10.73
C GLU A 56 -12.11 4.01 10.87
N ARG A 57 -11.60 5.25 11.02
CA ARG A 57 -12.45 6.44 11.05
C ARG A 57 -13.21 6.65 9.73
N VAL A 58 -12.53 6.54 8.60
CA VAL A 58 -13.15 6.69 7.27
C VAL A 58 -14.17 5.60 7.02
N GLU A 59 -13.87 4.36 7.38
CA GLU A 59 -14.82 3.24 7.27
C GLU A 59 -16.06 3.46 8.13
N ALA A 60 -15.90 3.95 9.37
CA ALA A 60 -17.03 4.28 10.24
C ALA A 60 -17.90 5.41 9.66
N VAL A 61 -17.28 6.45 9.09
CA VAL A 61 -18.01 7.54 8.43
C VAL A 61 -18.77 7.04 7.21
N ASN A 62 -18.11 6.30 6.31
CA ASN A 62 -18.75 5.76 5.12
C ASN A 62 -19.91 4.81 5.46
N ASN A 63 -19.76 4.01 6.51
CA ASN A 63 -20.84 3.14 6.98
C ASN A 63 -22.01 3.96 7.54
N ALA A 64 -21.73 4.97 8.37
CA ALA A 64 -22.76 5.86 8.89
C ALA A 64 -23.50 6.62 7.78
N GLU A 65 -22.78 7.16 6.79
CA GLU A 65 -23.36 7.82 5.62
C GLU A 65 -24.23 6.87 4.79
N GLY A 66 -23.78 5.63 4.58
CA GLY A 66 -24.58 4.59 3.92
C GLY A 66 -25.88 4.29 4.67
N ILE A 67 -25.81 4.14 5.99
CA ILE A 67 -27.01 3.91 6.83
C ILE A 67 -27.96 5.11 6.78
N ILE A 68 -27.44 6.34 6.86
CA ILE A 68 -28.25 7.56 6.76
C ILE A 68 -28.96 7.59 5.42
N HIS A 69 -28.22 7.41 4.32
CA HIS A 69 -28.77 7.44 2.98
C HIS A 69 -29.84 6.34 2.76
N ASP A 70 -29.58 5.13 3.24
CA ASP A 70 -30.54 4.03 3.18
C ASP A 70 -31.80 4.33 4.01
N THR A 71 -31.62 4.97 5.17
CA THR A 71 -32.73 5.34 6.06
C THR A 71 -33.55 6.47 5.46
N GLU A 72 -32.91 7.51 4.93
CA GLU A 72 -33.55 8.63 4.25
C GLU A 72 -34.32 8.17 3.01
N SER A 73 -33.72 7.31 2.18
CA SER A 73 -34.36 6.76 0.99
C SER A 73 -35.60 5.93 1.32
N LYS A 74 -35.51 5.09 2.36
CA LYS A 74 -36.66 4.31 2.84
C LYS A 74 -37.73 5.22 3.47
N MET A 75 -37.34 6.23 4.24
CA MET A 75 -38.28 7.20 4.79
C MET A 75 -39.03 7.97 3.69
N GLU A 76 -38.35 8.29 2.58
CA GLU A 76 -38.98 8.93 1.43
C GLU A 76 -39.91 7.97 0.68
N GLU A 77 -39.49 6.72 0.45
CA GLU A 77 -40.29 5.69 -0.24
C GLU A 77 -41.56 5.30 0.53
N PHE A 78 -41.47 5.20 1.86
CA PHE A 78 -42.60 4.83 2.73
C PHE A 78 -43.32 6.04 3.36
N LYS A 79 -43.00 7.27 2.94
CA LYS A 79 -43.53 8.50 3.52
C LYS A 79 -45.06 8.55 3.58
N ASP A 80 -45.73 8.03 2.55
CA ASP A 80 -47.19 8.01 2.47
C ASP A 80 -47.84 6.88 3.31
N GLN A 81 -47.04 5.93 3.80
CA GLN A 81 -47.47 4.80 4.63
C GLN A 81 -47.09 4.96 6.11
N LEU A 82 -46.25 5.94 6.43
CA LEU A 82 -45.79 6.22 7.79
C LEU A 82 -46.73 7.22 8.51
N PRO A 83 -46.98 7.04 9.82
CA PRO A 83 -47.69 8.03 10.63
C PRO A 83 -46.92 9.37 10.63
N ALA A 84 -47.62 10.49 10.48
CA ALA A 84 -47.00 11.83 10.39
C ALA A 84 -46.14 12.23 11.62
N ASP A 85 -46.38 11.59 12.77
CA ASP A 85 -45.63 11.77 14.02
C ASP A 85 -44.22 11.13 13.99
N GLU A 86 -44.00 10.11 13.14
CA GLU A 86 -42.69 9.43 13.03
C GLU A 86 -41.78 10.06 11.96
N CYS A 87 -42.34 10.82 10.99
CA CYS A 87 -41.57 11.49 9.95
C CYS A 87 -41.03 12.88 10.33
N ASN A 88 -41.50 13.51 11.42
CA ASN A 88 -41.22 14.91 11.75
C ASN A 88 -40.55 15.11 13.14
N LYS A 89 -39.59 14.25 13.50
CA LYS A 89 -38.86 14.38 14.77
C LYS A 89 -37.40 14.72 14.60
#